data_AF-A0A7J3XM46-F1
#
_entry.id   AF-A0A7J3XM46-F1
#
_cell.length_a   1.000
_cell.length_b   1.000
_cell.length_c   1.000
_cell.angle_alpha   90.00
_cell.angle_beta   90.00
_cell.angle_gamma   90.00
#
_symmetry.space_group_name_H-M   'P 1'
#
loop_
_entity.id
_entity.type
_entity.pdbx_description
1 polymer ?
#
loop_
_entity_poly.entity_id
_entity_poly.type
_entity_poly.pdbx_seq_one_letter_code
_entity_poly.pdbx_strand_id
1 'polypeptide(L)'
;MSEERRLPQRLTFMRNITRMRRLLLEAIATNLKREIKSASKKSKDLRIACVFERESDKELVNIILPKKGVKVHFYSVDEIESRVNASIEKVIPFNANLIILAARPQSISEQMVHKLEEEAKLINLGCIVSI
;
A
#
# COMPACT_ATOMS: atom_id res chain seq x y z
N MET A 1 5.94 34.24 27.24
CA MET A 1 4.73 33.48 26.85
C MET A 1 4.75 32.16 27.60
N SER A 2 3.90 32.02 28.63
CA SER A 2 3.89 30.90 29.58
C SER A 2 3.54 29.55 28.92
N GLU A 3 4.15 28.46 29.41
CA GLU A 3 4.00 27.10 28.88
C GLU A 3 2.55 26.59 28.88
N GLU A 4 1.72 27.08 29.81
CA GLU A 4 0.29 26.75 29.91
C GLU A 4 -0.53 27.14 28.67
N ARG A 5 -0.13 28.19 27.92
CA ARG A 5 -0.82 28.56 26.67
C ARG A 5 -0.36 27.73 25.45
N ARG A 6 0.75 26.99 25.56
CA ARG A 6 1.28 26.14 24.46
C ARG A 6 0.61 24.76 24.42
N LEU A 7 0.14 24.25 25.56
CA LEU A 7 -0.54 22.96 25.67
C LEU A 7 -1.85 22.86 24.84
N PRO A 8 -2.78 23.82 24.90
CA PRO A 8 -4.00 23.80 24.09
C PRO A 8 -3.73 23.82 22.58
N GLN A 9 -2.71 24.57 22.15
CA GLN A 9 -2.31 24.66 20.73
C GLN A 9 -1.71 23.34 20.23
N ARG A 10 -0.85 22.69 21.04
CA ARG A 10 -0.29 21.36 20.71
C ARG A 10 -1.38 20.29 20.61
N LEU A 11 -2.35 20.28 21.54
CA LEU A 11 -3.47 19.32 21.51
C LEU A 11 -4.36 19.53 20.27
N THR A 12 -4.63 20.78 19.90
CA THR A 12 -5.42 21.11 18.70
C THR A 12 -4.68 20.70 17.42
N PHE A 13 -3.37 20.93 17.35
CA PHE A 13 -2.53 20.50 16.25
C PHE A 13 -2.50 18.97 16.10
N MET A 14 -2.33 18.22 17.20
CA MET A 14 -2.39 16.75 17.17
C MET A 14 -3.75 16.21 16.73
N ARG A 15 -4.86 16.81 17.19
CA ARG A 15 -6.22 16.46 16.74
C ARG A 15 -6.38 16.66 15.24
N ASN A 16 -5.87 17.78 14.71
CA ASN A 16 -5.93 18.06 13.27
C ASN A 16 -5.09 17.08 12.44
N ILE A 17 -3.88 16.73 12.89
CA ILE A 17 -3.06 15.70 12.24
C ILE A 17 -3.79 14.36 12.21
N THR A 18 -4.34 13.94 13.34
CA THR A 18 -5.08 12.67 13.44
C THR A 18 -6.28 12.65 12.50
N ARG A 19 -7.03 13.76 12.42
CA ARG A 19 -8.16 13.91 11.50
C ARG A 19 -7.73 13.86 10.03
N MET A 20 -6.65 14.54 9.66
CA MET A 20 -6.12 14.51 8.29
C MET A 20 -5.63 13.12 7.90
N ARG A 21 -4.89 12.43 8.78
CA ARG A 21 -4.47 11.04 8.57
C ARG A 21 -5.66 10.14 8.30
N ARG A 22 -6.72 10.25 9.11
CA ARG A 22 -7.95 9.49 8.94
C ARG A 22 -8.62 9.75 7.59
N LEU A 23 -8.74 11.02 7.18
CA LEU A 23 -9.35 11.37 5.89
C LEU A 23 -8.54 10.84 4.70
N LEU A 24 -7.20 10.92 4.78
CA LEU A 24 -6.31 10.35 3.77
C LEU A 24 -6.45 8.84 3.68
N LEU A 25 -6.48 8.15 4.83
CA LEU A 25 -6.73 6.71 4.92
C LEU A 25 -8.07 6.33 4.30
N GLU A 26 -9.15 7.06 4.61
CA GLU A 26 -10.48 6.81 4.05
C GLU A 26 -10.52 7.04 2.53
N ALA A 27 -9.84 8.08 2.03
CA ALA A 27 -9.73 8.35 0.60
C ALA A 27 -8.96 7.25 -0.14
N ILE A 28 -7.80 6.85 0.39
CA ILE A 28 -6.99 5.75 -0.16
C ILE A 28 -7.79 4.45 -0.15
N ALA A 29 -8.45 4.13 0.97
CA ALA A 29 -9.27 2.95 1.10
C ALA A 29 -10.42 2.92 0.07
N THR A 30 -11.04 4.07 -0.17
CA THR A 30 -12.12 4.22 -1.16
C THR A 30 -11.62 3.99 -2.59
N ASN A 31 -10.46 4.57 -2.93
CA ASN A 31 -9.83 4.37 -4.23
C ASN A 31 -9.42 2.92 -4.44
N LEU A 32 -8.77 2.31 -3.46
CA LEU A 32 -8.33 0.91 -3.53
C LEU A 32 -9.54 -0.04 -3.71
N LYS A 33 -10.61 0.17 -2.95
CA LYS A 33 -11.86 -0.61 -3.10
C LYS A 33 -12.47 -0.44 -4.49
N ARG A 34 -12.42 0.76 -5.08
CA ARG A 34 -12.92 1.01 -6.44
C ARG A 34 -12.13 0.24 -7.48
N GLU A 35 -10.81 0.27 -7.39
CA GLU A 35 -9.92 -0.45 -8.29
C GLU A 35 -10.11 -1.97 -8.20
N ILE A 36 -10.19 -2.49 -6.98
CA ILE A 36 -10.44 -3.92 -6.74
C ILE A 36 -11.80 -4.35 -7.26
N LYS A 37 -12.85 -3.55 -7.06
CA LYS A 37 -14.18 -3.83 -7.60
C LYS A 37 -14.17 -3.85 -9.13
N SER A 38 -13.41 -2.95 -9.76
CA SER A 38 -13.21 -2.94 -11.22
C SER A 38 -12.49 -4.21 -11.69
N ALA A 39 -11.41 -4.60 -11.01
CA ALA A 39 -10.65 -5.81 -11.34
C ALA A 39 -11.47 -7.10 -11.11
N SER A 40 -12.24 -7.17 -10.01
CA SER A 40 -13.11 -8.31 -9.70
C SER A 40 -14.24 -8.50 -10.71
N LYS A 41 -14.74 -7.42 -11.35
CA LYS A 41 -15.70 -7.55 -12.46
C LYS A 41 -15.07 -8.20 -13.70
N LYS A 42 -13.76 -8.00 -13.90
CA LYS A 42 -13.01 -8.52 -15.07
C LYS A 42 -12.47 -9.93 -14.85
N SER A 43 -12.36 -10.39 -13.61
CA SER A 43 -11.75 -11.68 -13.28
C SER A 43 -12.49 -12.39 -12.15
N LYS A 44 -12.91 -13.64 -12.40
CA LYS A 44 -13.60 -14.49 -11.41
C LYS A 44 -12.73 -14.91 -10.21
N ASP A 45 -11.40 -14.98 -10.38
CA ASP A 45 -10.43 -15.32 -9.33
C ASP A 45 -9.43 -14.17 -9.21
N LEU A 46 -9.76 -13.14 -8.42
CA LEU A 46 -8.90 -11.97 -8.25
C LEU A 46 -7.75 -12.30 -7.29
N ARG A 47 -6.54 -12.33 -7.83
CA ARG A 47 -5.29 -12.54 -7.07
C ARG A 47 -4.53 -11.22 -6.98
N ILE A 48 -4.25 -10.80 -5.76
CA ILE A 48 -3.56 -9.55 -5.46
C ILE A 48 -2.23 -9.88 -4.80
N ALA A 49 -1.15 -9.28 -5.29
CA ALA A 49 0.12 -9.23 -4.56
C ALA A 49 0.21 -7.88 -3.84
N CYS A 50 0.56 -7.88 -2.57
CA CYS A 50 0.84 -6.69 -1.79
C CYS A 50 2.31 -6.69 -1.41
N VAL A 51 3.06 -5.74 -1.94
CA VAL A 51 4.45 -5.50 -1.57
C VAL A 51 4.47 -4.42 -0.49
N PHE A 52 4.99 -4.74 0.70
CA PHE A 52 4.94 -3.86 1.86
C PHE A 52 6.33 -3.59 2.43
N GLU A 53 6.52 -2.39 2.97
CA GLU A 53 7.76 -2.02 3.66
C GLU A 53 7.72 -2.38 5.15
N ARG A 54 6.62 -2.07 5.84
CA ARG A 54 6.44 -2.37 7.27
C ARG A 54 5.22 -3.26 7.50
N GLU A 55 5.25 -4.07 8.56
CA GLU A 55 4.11 -4.90 8.96
C GLU A 55 2.83 -4.06 9.16
N SER A 56 2.95 -2.83 9.69
CA SER A 56 1.82 -1.91 9.82
C SER A 56 1.18 -1.56 8.46
N ASP A 57 1.97 -1.46 7.39
CA ASP A 57 1.46 -1.15 6.05
C ASP A 57 0.67 -2.35 5.49
N LYS A 58 1.15 -3.57 5.75
CA LYS A 58 0.45 -4.83 5.46
C LYS A 58 -0.87 -4.95 6.22
N GLU A 59 -0.88 -4.63 7.51
CA GLU A 59 -2.11 -4.62 8.32
C GLU A 59 -3.14 -3.62 7.77
N LEU A 60 -2.71 -2.40 7.43
CA LEU A 60 -3.57 -1.38 6.83
C LEU A 60 -4.18 -1.85 5.52
N VAL A 61 -3.37 -2.42 4.62
CA VAL A 61 -3.87 -2.99 3.37
C VAL A 61 -4.88 -4.09 3.67
N ASN A 62 -4.58 -5.02 4.58
CA ASN A 62 -5.47 -6.12 4.93
C ASN A 62 -6.82 -5.67 5.51
N ILE A 63 -6.85 -4.53 6.22
CA ILE A 63 -8.10 -3.91 6.73
C ILE A 63 -8.94 -3.33 5.57
N ILE A 64 -8.29 -2.78 4.55
CA ILE A 64 -8.96 -2.12 3.42
C ILE A 64 -9.51 -3.13 2.41
N LEU A 65 -8.77 -4.23 2.19
CA LEU A 65 -9.08 -5.21 1.17
C LEU A 65 -10.40 -5.98 1.46
N PRO A 66 -11.19 -6.29 0.43
CA PRO A 66 -12.39 -7.10 0.62
C PRO A 66 -12.01 -8.53 1.01
N LYS A 67 -12.60 -9.05 2.09
CA LYS A 67 -12.32 -10.41 2.61
C LYS A 67 -12.93 -11.54 1.78
N LYS A 68 -13.89 -11.25 0.90
CA LYS A 68 -14.59 -12.26 0.09
C LYS A 68 -14.14 -12.19 -1.36
N GLY A 69 -13.77 -13.35 -1.92
CA GLY A 69 -13.46 -13.50 -3.35
C GLY A 69 -12.14 -12.90 -3.81
N VAL A 70 -11.27 -12.50 -2.88
CA VAL A 70 -9.94 -11.95 -3.18
C VAL A 70 -8.90 -12.78 -2.45
N LYS A 71 -7.89 -13.27 -3.18
CA LYS A 71 -6.70 -13.91 -2.60
C LYS A 71 -5.57 -12.91 -2.58
N VAL A 72 -5.07 -12.61 -1.39
CA VAL A 72 -4.01 -11.62 -1.17
C VAL A 72 -2.76 -12.34 -0.72
N HIS A 73 -1.64 -12.11 -1.41
CA HIS A 73 -0.32 -12.58 -1.03
C HIS A 73 0.53 -11.38 -0.64
N PHE A 74 1.27 -11.50 0.44
CA PHE A 74 2.08 -10.40 0.98
C PHE A 74 3.56 -10.71 0.81
N TYR A 75 4.32 -9.73 0.34
CA TYR A 75 5.77 -9.80 0.15
C TYR A 75 6.42 -8.56 0.73
N SER A 76 7.57 -8.70 1.38
CA SER A 76 8.35 -7.54 1.80
C SER A 76 9.03 -6.89 0.60
N VAL A 77 9.32 -5.59 0.68
CA VAL A 77 10.15 -4.90 -0.31
C VAL A 77 11.48 -5.63 -0.50
N ASP A 78 12.15 -6.00 0.59
CA ASP A 78 13.44 -6.70 0.54
C ASP A 78 13.37 -8.03 -0.21
N GLU A 79 12.29 -8.81 -0.03
CA GLU A 79 12.10 -10.06 -0.76
C GLU A 79 11.97 -9.79 -2.26
N ILE A 80 11.16 -8.81 -2.65
CA ILE A 80 10.95 -8.45 -4.05
C ILE A 80 12.21 -7.88 -4.68
N GLU A 81 12.91 -6.99 -3.98
CA GLU A 81 14.13 -6.37 -4.46
C GLU A 81 15.24 -7.41 -4.67
N SER A 82 15.37 -8.40 -3.77
CA SER A 82 16.31 -9.50 -3.97
C SER A 82 16.04 -10.29 -5.25
N ARG A 83 14.76 -10.51 -5.60
CA ARG A 83 14.35 -11.21 -6.82
C ARG A 83 14.60 -10.38 -8.08
N VAL A 84 14.35 -9.07 -8.01
CA VAL A 84 14.65 -8.12 -9.10
C VAL A 84 16.16 -8.11 -9.38
N ASN A 85 16.98 -8.01 -8.34
CA ASN A 85 18.44 -7.99 -8.46
C ASN A 85 19.00 -9.31 -8.99
N ALA A 86 18.39 -10.44 -8.61
CA ALA A 86 18.71 -11.75 -9.15
C ALA A 86 18.22 -11.97 -10.59
N SER A 87 17.58 -10.96 -11.22
CA SER A 87 17.05 -11.03 -12.59
C SER A 87 16.12 -12.22 -12.82
N ILE A 88 15.31 -12.55 -11.81
CA ILE A 88 14.33 -13.62 -11.91
C ILE A 88 13.25 -13.21 -12.93
N GLU A 89 12.87 -14.14 -13.81
CA GLU A 89 11.89 -13.91 -14.88
C GLU A 89 10.53 -13.42 -14.35
N LYS A 90 10.10 -13.97 -13.21
CA LYS A 90 8.93 -13.53 -12.45
C LYS A 90 9.29 -13.18 -11.02
N VAL A 91 9.21 -11.89 -10.72
CA VAL A 91 9.40 -11.29 -9.41
C VAL A 91 8.28 -11.72 -8.48
N ILE A 92 7.01 -11.65 -8.93
CA ILE A 92 5.88 -12.24 -8.21
C ILE A 92 5.70 -13.70 -8.66
N PRO A 93 5.78 -14.70 -7.76
CA PRO A 93 5.80 -16.12 -8.13
C PRO A 93 4.43 -16.68 -8.59
N PHE A 94 3.46 -15.81 -8.87
CA PHE A 94 2.17 -16.17 -9.43
C PHE A 94 1.64 -15.03 -10.30
N ASN A 95 0.69 -15.33 -11.18
CA ASN A 95 0.04 -14.32 -12.00
C ASN A 95 -0.93 -13.48 -11.14
N ALA A 96 -0.45 -12.33 -10.66
CA ALA A 96 -1.28 -11.35 -9.98
C ALA A 96 -2.11 -10.56 -11.00
N ASN A 97 -3.37 -10.28 -10.67
CA ASN A 97 -4.19 -9.35 -11.45
C ASN A 97 -3.89 -7.89 -11.09
N LEU A 98 -3.41 -7.68 -9.87
CA LEU A 98 -3.15 -6.38 -9.28
C LEU A 98 -1.98 -6.50 -8.31
N ILE A 99 -1.05 -5.56 -8.39
CA ILE A 99 0.02 -5.39 -7.42
C ILE A 99 -0.26 -4.11 -6.64
N ILE A 100 -0.24 -4.20 -5.32
CA ILE A 100 -0.34 -3.06 -4.40
C ILE A 100 1.03 -2.82 -3.83
N LEU A 101 1.58 -1.63 -4.03
CA LEU A 101 2.87 -1.23 -3.48
C LEU A 101 2.63 -0.29 -2.29
N ALA A 102 2.77 -0.83 -1.09
CA ALA A 102 2.59 -0.17 0.19
C ALA A 102 3.96 0.10 0.84
N ALA A 103 4.78 0.91 0.17
CA ALA A 103 6.13 1.25 0.61
C ALA A 103 6.45 2.72 0.30
N ARG A 104 7.36 3.32 1.09
CA ARG A 104 7.76 4.72 0.89
C ARG A 104 8.51 4.87 -0.44
N PRO A 105 8.36 5.99 -1.17
CA PRO A 105 9.04 6.19 -2.45
C PRO A 105 10.56 6.04 -2.36
N GLN A 106 11.16 6.48 -1.25
CA GLN A 106 12.59 6.40 -0.99
C GLN A 106 13.11 4.97 -0.74
N SER A 107 12.21 4.04 -0.43
CA SER A 107 12.55 2.64 -0.12
C SER A 107 12.39 1.73 -1.32
N ILE A 108 12.08 2.26 -2.51
CA ILE A 108 11.80 1.48 -3.70
C ILE A 108 12.69 1.99 -4.83
N SER A 109 13.41 1.08 -5.50
CA SER A 109 14.17 1.40 -6.70
C SER A 109 13.25 1.56 -7.93
N GLU A 110 13.61 2.45 -8.87
CA GLU A 110 12.87 2.63 -10.12
C GLU A 110 12.75 1.33 -10.93
N GLN A 111 13.82 0.52 -10.91
CA GLN A 111 13.85 -0.79 -11.56
C GLN A 111 12.80 -1.74 -10.98
N MET A 112 12.61 -1.75 -9.66
CA MET A 112 11.58 -2.57 -9.02
C MET A 112 10.18 -2.11 -9.43
N VAL A 113 9.91 -0.80 -9.47
CA VAL A 113 8.61 -0.26 -9.93
C VAL A 113 8.33 -0.70 -11.36
N HIS A 114 9.29 -0.50 -12.27
CA HIS A 114 9.15 -0.87 -13.67
C HIS A 114 8.85 -2.36 -13.84
N LYS A 115 9.58 -3.23 -13.11
CA LYS A 115 9.34 -4.68 -13.15
C LYS A 115 7.95 -5.07 -12.65
N LEU A 116 7.45 -4.44 -11.58
CA LEU A 116 6.11 -4.71 -11.08
C LEU A 116 5.02 -4.22 -12.04
N GLU A 117 5.24 -3.09 -12.74
CA GLU A 117 4.33 -2.58 -13.78
C GLU A 117 4.27 -3.48 -15.01
N GLU A 118 5.37 -4.13 -15.38
CA GLU A 118 5.41 -5.14 -16.45
C GLU A 118 4.58 -6.39 -16.10
N GLU A 119 4.58 -6.82 -14.83
CA GLU A 119 3.92 -8.05 -14.42
C GLU A 119 2.41 -7.94 -14.24
N ALA A 120 1.92 -6.81 -13.71
CA ALA A 120 0.50 -6.58 -13.51
C ALA A 120 0.18 -5.10 -13.37
N LYS A 121 -1.12 -4.79 -13.29
CA LYS A 121 -1.54 -3.44 -12.93
C LYS A 121 -1.01 -3.07 -11.54
N LEU A 122 -0.17 -2.04 -11.48
CA LEU A 122 0.39 -1.53 -10.23
C LEU A 122 -0.49 -0.42 -9.63
N ILE A 123 -0.73 -0.50 -8.31
CA ILE A 123 -1.27 0.58 -7.50
C ILE A 123 -0.22 0.95 -6.48
N ASN A 124 0.44 2.09 -6.70
CA ASN A 124 1.37 2.64 -5.73
C ASN A 124 0.62 3.45 -4.67
N LEU A 125 0.70 2.98 -3.42
CA LEU A 125 0.13 3.66 -2.26
C LEU A 125 1.15 4.60 -1.59
N GLY A 126 2.41 4.60 -2.03
CA GLY A 126 3.45 5.53 -1.60
C GLY A 126 3.76 5.49 -0.11
N CYS A 127 3.44 4.37 0.55
CA CYS A 127 3.20 4.20 1.97
C CYS A 127 1.89 4.88 2.40
N ILE A 128 0.99 4.08 2.92
CA ILE A 128 -0.19 4.58 3.60
C ILE A 128 0.32 5.28 4.87
N VAL A 129 0.56 6.60 4.77
CA VAL A 129 0.85 7.50 5.90
C VAL A 129 2.30 7.41 6.43
N SER A 130 3.24 8.11 5.80
CA SER A 130 4.43 8.65 6.52
C SER A 130 4.01 9.91 7.28
N ILE A 131 3.13 9.72 8.27
CA ILE A 131 2.80 10.70 9.30
C ILE A 131 2.77 9.89 10.59
#